data_AF-A0A953TXN0-F1
#
_entry.id   AF-A0A953TXN0-F1
#
_cell.length_a   1.000
_cell.length_b   1.000
_cell.length_c   1.000
_cell.angle_alpha   90.00
_cell.angle_beta   90.00
_cell.angle_gamma   90.00
#
_symmetry.space_group_name_H-M   'P 1'
#
loop_
_entity.id
_entity.type
_entity.pdbx_description
1 polymer ?
#
loop_
_entity_poly.entity_id
_entity_poly.type
_entity_poly.pdbx_seq_one_letter_code
_entity_poly.pdbx_strand_id
1 'polypeptide(L)'
;MNPLSPAEAKELIRLCETGRLYEVEAWLSAGKSLIVPKEVRKAPLSVAMATGFHSLVELLLRHEGSQEAKNDALRQALFLNRPAFVELALAHGADFTSIPFLDVLMTGDRAVVASFLQRGADPIADYPFARAFHQLRVKTTLGSYLDCRRSRPELAEQLQQQADMALRQFCQEGNLKWVSLLMWAGGNPRSRGPALDDVGHIDDAEWHTTALDEACAAGSVEIMKRLKPNPTDDLASMLERAAFSAHRDVLAYLLDLGANPNGRPDGGSSALEACIRHLGWEDFDRVRYHYGANYQTPAYKVSKGREAIKLLLQRGAMWKPEPSTLNRTRQILYKLEPEVAVELIGLLLKHEDGENGARELLRVPKMRQHMASCERQLSRLGLTLDGRRRSEVQEARTPTPSSYVLSRYDREKLYSEVWAEPTQKVAAQYGMSDVALAKVCRQLNVPKPPRGYWAKKAAGQSVPRRPKLLPIGGEKRRP
;
A
#
# COMPACT_ATOMS: atom_id res chain seq x y z
N MET A 1 -45.44 -7.07 -44.46
CA MET A 1 -46.40 -8.15 -44.14
C MET A 1 -47.15 -7.76 -42.87
N ASN A 2 -48.41 -8.16 -42.75
CA ASN A 2 -49.18 -7.92 -41.52
C ASN A 2 -48.72 -8.87 -40.40
N PRO A 3 -48.78 -8.45 -39.13
CA PRO A 3 -48.51 -9.33 -37.99
C PRO A 3 -49.54 -10.45 -37.91
N LEU A 4 -49.12 -11.60 -37.40
CA LEU A 4 -49.98 -12.76 -37.14
C LEU A 4 -51.05 -12.45 -36.09
N SER A 5 -52.17 -13.16 -36.14
CA SER A 5 -53.10 -13.18 -34.99
C SER A 5 -52.43 -13.88 -33.78
N PRO A 6 -52.86 -13.59 -32.54
CA PRO A 6 -52.28 -14.24 -31.35
C PRO A 6 -52.38 -15.78 -31.36
N ALA A 7 -53.41 -16.34 -31.99
CA ALA A 7 -53.58 -17.79 -32.12
C ALA A 7 -52.58 -18.39 -33.13
N GLU A 8 -52.43 -17.77 -34.29
CA GLU A 8 -51.46 -18.19 -35.31
C GLU A 8 -50.02 -18.03 -34.83
N ALA A 9 -49.72 -16.95 -34.10
CA ALA A 9 -48.43 -16.74 -33.49
C ALA A 9 -48.09 -17.85 -32.48
N LYS A 10 -49.03 -18.22 -31.60
CA LYS A 10 -48.83 -19.34 -30.65
C LYS A 10 -48.58 -20.66 -31.37
N GLU A 11 -49.30 -20.92 -32.46
CA GLU A 11 -49.09 -22.14 -33.24
C GLU A 11 -47.72 -22.16 -33.92
N LEU A 12 -47.32 -21.08 -34.59
CA LEU A 12 -45.98 -20.97 -35.19
C LEU A 12 -44.88 -21.17 -34.14
N ILE A 13 -45.03 -20.58 -32.95
CA ILE A 13 -44.10 -20.78 -31.84
C ILE A 13 -44.05 -22.26 -31.42
N ARG A 14 -45.20 -22.92 -31.27
CA ARG A 14 -45.26 -24.36 -30.92
C ARG A 14 -44.56 -25.22 -31.98
N LEU A 15 -44.76 -24.92 -33.27
CA LEU A 15 -44.08 -25.61 -34.37
C LEU A 15 -42.56 -25.43 -34.28
N CYS A 16 -42.10 -24.23 -33.94
CA CYS A 16 -40.68 -23.95 -33.75
C CYS A 16 -40.13 -24.66 -32.49
N GLU A 17 -40.84 -24.63 -31.37
CA GLU A 17 -40.46 -25.31 -30.11
C GLU A 17 -40.32 -26.82 -30.29
N THR A 18 -41.17 -27.41 -31.13
CA THR A 18 -41.18 -28.86 -31.40
C THR A 18 -40.37 -29.27 -32.63
N GLY A 19 -39.67 -28.32 -33.28
CA GLY A 19 -38.78 -28.59 -34.39
C GLY A 19 -39.50 -29.13 -35.64
N ARG A 20 -40.74 -28.72 -35.93
CA ARG A 20 -41.53 -29.23 -37.05
C ARG A 20 -41.19 -28.51 -38.36
N LEU A 21 -39.98 -28.76 -38.90
CA LEU A 21 -39.42 -28.08 -40.07
C LEU A 21 -40.39 -28.01 -41.27
N TYR A 22 -40.93 -29.16 -41.70
CA TYR A 22 -41.80 -29.21 -42.88
C TYR A 22 -43.14 -28.46 -42.69
N GLU A 23 -43.64 -28.38 -41.46
CA GLU A 23 -44.85 -27.58 -41.16
C GLU A 23 -44.55 -26.09 -41.19
N VAL A 24 -43.37 -25.68 -40.73
CA VAL A 24 -42.91 -24.28 -40.83
C VAL A 24 -42.61 -23.91 -42.30
N GLU A 25 -42.05 -24.83 -43.08
CA GLU A 25 -41.84 -24.63 -44.52
C GLU A 25 -43.16 -24.53 -45.29
N ALA A 26 -44.14 -25.38 -44.97
CA ALA A 26 -45.49 -25.29 -45.53
C ALA A 26 -46.18 -23.97 -45.13
N TRP A 27 -45.98 -23.53 -43.88
CA TRP A 27 -46.48 -22.24 -43.38
C TRP A 27 -45.95 -21.06 -44.21
N LEU A 28 -44.64 -21.04 -44.47
CA LEU A 28 -43.98 -20.03 -45.30
C LEU A 28 -44.39 -20.11 -46.77
N SER A 29 -44.49 -21.33 -47.31
CA SER A 29 -44.92 -21.59 -48.69
C SER A 29 -46.36 -21.13 -48.95
N ALA A 30 -47.21 -21.13 -47.91
CA ALA A 30 -48.56 -20.56 -47.95
C ALA A 30 -48.59 -19.02 -47.87
N GLY A 31 -47.42 -18.35 -47.87
CA GLY A 31 -47.30 -16.89 -47.79
C GLY A 31 -47.63 -16.29 -46.42
N LYS A 32 -47.70 -17.11 -45.36
CA LYS A 32 -47.99 -16.64 -44.01
C LYS A 32 -46.79 -15.90 -43.41
N SER A 33 -47.09 -14.87 -42.62
CA SER A 33 -46.09 -14.00 -41.97
C SER A 33 -45.31 -14.73 -40.87
N LEU A 34 -44.09 -14.27 -40.60
CA LEU A 34 -43.30 -14.62 -39.41
C LEU A 34 -43.42 -13.57 -38.30
N ILE A 35 -44.07 -12.43 -38.57
CA ILE A 35 -44.15 -11.31 -37.64
C ILE A 35 -45.15 -11.63 -36.53
N VAL A 36 -44.63 -11.78 -35.32
CA VAL A 36 -45.40 -12.08 -34.12
C VAL A 36 -45.88 -10.77 -33.47
N PRO A 37 -47.14 -10.69 -32.98
CA PRO A 37 -47.66 -9.49 -32.35
C PRO A 37 -47.06 -9.30 -30.94
N LYS A 38 -47.02 -8.05 -30.43
CA LYS A 38 -46.28 -7.69 -29.20
C LYS A 38 -46.73 -8.44 -27.95
N GLU A 39 -47.96 -8.94 -27.92
CA GLU A 39 -48.53 -9.71 -26.81
C GLU A 39 -47.88 -11.09 -26.67
N VAL A 40 -47.28 -11.61 -27.75
CA VAL A 40 -46.56 -12.87 -27.76
C VAL A 40 -45.06 -12.57 -27.65
N ARG A 41 -44.51 -12.77 -26.44
CA ARG A 41 -43.13 -12.39 -26.09
C ARG A 41 -42.03 -13.22 -26.78
N LYS A 42 -42.37 -14.35 -27.41
CA LYS A 42 -41.40 -15.26 -28.03
C LYS A 42 -41.29 -14.96 -29.52
N ALA A 43 -40.07 -14.81 -30.03
CA ALA A 43 -39.81 -14.74 -31.46
C ALA A 43 -39.56 -16.16 -32.03
N PRO A 44 -40.11 -16.52 -33.21
CA PRO A 44 -39.93 -17.85 -33.81
C PRO A 44 -38.46 -18.24 -33.98
N LEU A 45 -37.65 -17.31 -34.48
CA LEU A 45 -36.23 -17.50 -34.67
C LEU A 45 -35.50 -17.75 -33.34
N SER A 46 -35.77 -16.95 -32.31
CA SER A 46 -35.16 -17.12 -30.99
C SER A 46 -35.50 -18.47 -30.35
N VAL A 47 -36.74 -18.92 -30.53
CA VAL A 47 -37.20 -20.24 -30.10
C VAL A 47 -36.47 -21.35 -30.85
N ALA A 48 -36.42 -21.28 -32.18
CA ALA A 48 -35.72 -22.27 -32.99
C ALA A 48 -34.24 -22.38 -32.60
N MET A 49 -33.57 -21.25 -32.33
CA MET A 49 -32.20 -21.24 -31.86
C MET A 49 -32.00 -21.94 -30.52
N ALA A 50 -32.94 -21.78 -29.58
CA ALA A 50 -32.90 -22.48 -28.29
C ALA A 50 -33.06 -24.00 -28.44
N THR A 51 -33.80 -24.48 -29.44
CA THR A 51 -33.95 -25.92 -29.71
C THR A 51 -32.69 -26.56 -30.31
N GLY A 52 -31.80 -25.75 -30.90
CA GLY A 52 -30.60 -26.26 -31.55
C GLY A 52 -30.80 -26.86 -32.95
N PHE A 53 -31.99 -26.69 -33.55
CA PHE A 53 -32.28 -27.26 -34.86
C PHE A 53 -31.77 -26.40 -36.02
N HIS A 54 -30.59 -26.74 -36.56
CA HIS A 54 -29.90 -25.98 -37.59
C HIS A 54 -30.75 -25.64 -38.83
N SER A 55 -31.38 -26.62 -39.46
CA SER A 55 -32.17 -26.40 -40.68
C SER A 55 -33.37 -25.49 -40.45
N LEU A 56 -33.98 -25.56 -39.26
CA LEU A 56 -35.09 -24.67 -38.91
C LEU A 56 -34.61 -23.24 -38.68
N VAL A 57 -33.47 -23.05 -38.01
CA VAL A 57 -32.85 -21.73 -37.83
C VAL A 57 -32.48 -21.13 -39.19
N GLU A 58 -31.91 -21.93 -40.08
CA GLU A 58 -31.55 -21.51 -41.45
C GLU A 58 -32.78 -21.09 -42.25
N LEU A 59 -33.84 -21.90 -42.23
CA LEU A 59 -35.11 -21.59 -42.88
C LEU A 59 -35.66 -20.25 -42.37
N LEU A 60 -35.71 -20.06 -41.05
CA LEU A 60 -36.23 -18.82 -40.46
C LEU A 60 -35.35 -17.61 -40.80
N LEU A 61 -34.02 -17.73 -40.77
CA LEU A 61 -33.10 -16.66 -41.15
C LEU A 61 -33.22 -16.25 -42.62
N ARG A 62 -33.41 -17.20 -43.53
CA ARG A 62 -33.62 -16.95 -44.97
C ARG A 62 -34.86 -16.09 -45.23
N HIS A 63 -35.91 -16.28 -44.41
CA HIS A 63 -37.18 -15.57 -44.54
C HIS A 63 -37.32 -14.38 -43.57
N GLU A 64 -36.30 -14.10 -42.75
CA GLU A 64 -36.29 -12.96 -41.84
C GLU A 64 -35.95 -11.66 -42.60
N GLY A 65 -36.86 -10.69 -42.54
CA GLY A 65 -36.70 -9.39 -43.20
C GLY A 65 -36.14 -8.31 -42.28
N SER A 66 -36.20 -8.50 -40.96
CA SER A 66 -35.73 -7.52 -39.98
C SER A 66 -34.23 -7.66 -39.72
N GLN A 67 -33.48 -6.58 -39.94
CA GLN A 67 -32.06 -6.53 -39.57
C GLN A 67 -31.86 -6.68 -38.06
N GLU A 68 -32.75 -6.11 -37.25
CA GLU A 68 -32.72 -6.22 -35.79
C GLU A 68 -32.85 -7.68 -35.35
N ALA A 69 -33.79 -8.42 -35.94
CA ALA A 69 -33.99 -9.84 -35.63
C ALA A 69 -32.78 -10.71 -36.02
N LYS A 70 -32.12 -10.40 -37.15
CA LYS A 70 -30.87 -11.06 -37.56
C LYS A 70 -29.72 -10.76 -36.60
N ASN A 71 -29.59 -9.52 -36.15
CA ASN A 71 -28.57 -9.10 -35.19
C ASN A 71 -28.82 -9.76 -33.82
N ASP A 72 -30.07 -9.86 -33.38
CA ASP A 72 -30.46 -10.58 -32.16
C ASP A 72 -30.18 -12.08 -32.26
N ALA A 73 -30.41 -12.69 -33.43
CA ALA A 73 -30.01 -14.07 -33.68
C ALA A 73 -28.49 -14.25 -33.55
N LEU A 74 -27.69 -13.31 -34.08
CA LEU A 74 -26.23 -13.35 -33.90
C LEU A 74 -25.83 -13.23 -32.42
N ARG A 75 -26.42 -12.31 -31.66
CA ARG A 75 -26.19 -12.17 -30.21
C ARG A 75 -26.54 -13.45 -29.45
N GLN A 76 -27.70 -14.03 -29.77
CA GLN A 76 -28.14 -15.28 -29.15
C GLN A 76 -27.22 -16.45 -29.51
N ALA A 77 -26.69 -16.50 -30.75
CA ALA A 77 -25.77 -17.54 -31.18
C ALA A 77 -24.44 -17.51 -30.40
N LEU A 78 -23.92 -16.30 -30.16
CA LEU A 78 -22.74 -16.06 -29.33
C LEU A 78 -23.00 -16.43 -27.87
N PHE A 79 -24.13 -15.99 -27.30
CA PHE A 79 -24.52 -16.32 -25.92
C PHE A 79 -24.68 -17.83 -25.70
N LEU A 80 -25.29 -18.54 -26.65
CA LEU A 80 -25.43 -19.99 -26.62
C LEU A 80 -24.12 -20.75 -26.93
N ASN A 81 -23.07 -20.03 -27.32
CA ASN A 81 -21.79 -20.56 -27.79
C ASN A 81 -21.97 -21.63 -28.88
N ARG A 82 -22.69 -21.27 -29.95
CA ARG A 82 -22.98 -22.16 -31.10
C ARG A 82 -22.33 -21.62 -32.37
N PRO A 83 -21.07 -21.98 -32.69
CA PRO A 83 -20.34 -21.46 -33.85
C PRO A 83 -21.10 -21.64 -35.18
N ALA A 84 -21.78 -22.77 -35.35
CA ALA A 84 -22.59 -23.02 -36.54
C ALA A 84 -23.73 -22.00 -36.71
N PHE A 85 -24.33 -21.50 -35.63
CA PHE A 85 -25.38 -20.48 -35.69
C PHE A 85 -24.80 -19.08 -35.87
N VAL A 86 -23.59 -18.83 -35.36
CA VAL A 86 -22.86 -17.59 -35.62
C VAL A 86 -22.59 -17.45 -37.11
N GLU A 87 -21.99 -18.46 -37.73
CA GLU A 87 -21.72 -18.45 -39.18
C GLU A 87 -23.01 -18.37 -40.00
N LEU A 88 -24.06 -19.07 -39.58
CA LEU A 88 -25.35 -19.04 -40.26
C LEU A 88 -26.01 -17.65 -40.19
N ALA A 89 -26.03 -17.00 -39.02
CA ALA A 89 -26.56 -15.64 -38.87
C ALA A 89 -25.77 -14.64 -39.74
N LEU A 90 -24.44 -14.74 -39.73
CA LEU A 90 -23.56 -13.91 -40.57
C LEU A 90 -23.80 -14.16 -42.06
N ALA A 91 -23.93 -15.41 -42.49
CA ALA A 91 -24.20 -15.78 -43.88
C ALA A 91 -25.56 -15.24 -44.38
N HIS A 92 -26.52 -15.07 -43.48
CA HIS A 92 -27.84 -14.49 -43.79
C HIS A 92 -27.97 -12.98 -43.54
N GLY A 93 -26.83 -12.29 -43.38
CA GLY A 93 -26.75 -10.83 -43.36
C GLY A 93 -26.92 -10.20 -41.98
N ALA A 94 -26.71 -10.95 -40.89
CA ALA A 94 -26.54 -10.32 -39.58
C ALA A 94 -25.30 -9.41 -39.60
N ASP A 95 -25.45 -8.22 -39.03
CA ASP A 95 -24.40 -7.21 -39.01
C ASP A 95 -23.46 -7.48 -37.82
N PHE A 96 -22.24 -7.90 -38.15
CA PHE A 96 -21.20 -8.17 -37.15
C PHE A 96 -20.75 -6.91 -36.41
N THR A 97 -20.92 -5.71 -36.97
CA THR A 97 -20.54 -4.45 -36.31
C THR A 97 -21.46 -4.09 -35.16
N SER A 98 -22.65 -4.70 -35.11
CA SER A 98 -23.61 -4.56 -34.01
C SER A 98 -23.26 -5.38 -32.75
N ILE A 99 -22.16 -6.14 -32.80
CA ILE A 99 -21.66 -7.00 -31.73
C ILE A 99 -20.38 -6.40 -31.14
N PRO A 100 -20.36 -6.05 -29.83
CA PRO A 100 -19.12 -5.71 -29.15
C PRO A 100 -18.11 -6.84 -29.23
N PHE A 101 -16.85 -6.53 -29.55
CA PHE A 101 -15.84 -7.57 -29.71
C PHE A 101 -15.58 -8.37 -28.42
N LEU A 102 -15.85 -7.78 -27.25
CA LEU A 102 -15.83 -8.50 -25.97
C LEU A 102 -16.79 -9.71 -25.99
N ASP A 103 -18.01 -9.57 -26.49
CA ASP A 103 -18.99 -10.67 -26.54
C ASP A 103 -18.51 -11.83 -27.42
N VAL A 104 -17.77 -11.51 -28.48
CA VAL A 104 -17.11 -12.49 -29.34
C VAL A 104 -16.02 -13.23 -28.56
N LEU A 105 -15.17 -12.51 -27.81
CA LEU A 105 -14.14 -13.10 -26.96
C LEU A 105 -14.74 -14.00 -25.87
N MET A 106 -15.90 -13.63 -25.32
CA MET A 106 -16.59 -14.38 -24.27
C MET A 106 -17.02 -15.79 -24.68
N THR A 107 -17.11 -16.07 -25.99
CA THR A 107 -17.34 -17.44 -26.49
C THR A 107 -16.18 -18.39 -26.16
N GLY A 108 -14.96 -17.84 -26.03
CA GLY A 108 -13.72 -18.61 -25.88
C GLY A 108 -13.33 -19.45 -27.10
N ASP A 109 -14.08 -19.36 -28.21
CA ASP A 109 -13.83 -20.11 -29.44
C ASP A 109 -12.90 -19.31 -30.37
N ARG A 110 -11.68 -19.81 -30.56
CA ARG A 110 -10.67 -19.17 -31.40
C ARG A 110 -11.08 -19.06 -32.87
N ALA A 111 -11.89 -20.00 -33.38
CA ALA A 111 -12.37 -19.95 -34.75
C ALA A 111 -13.40 -18.84 -34.93
N VAL A 112 -14.33 -18.70 -33.98
CA VAL A 112 -15.31 -17.60 -33.98
C VAL A 112 -14.59 -16.25 -33.88
N VAL A 113 -13.63 -16.11 -32.96
CA VAL A 113 -12.85 -14.86 -32.83
C VAL A 113 -12.08 -14.53 -34.12
N ALA A 114 -11.41 -15.51 -34.72
CA ALA A 114 -10.70 -15.32 -35.99
C ALA A 114 -11.64 -14.90 -37.13
N SER A 115 -12.83 -15.52 -37.18
CA SER A 115 -13.88 -15.23 -38.17
C SER A 115 -14.35 -13.76 -38.09
N PHE A 116 -14.56 -13.23 -36.88
CA PHE A 116 -14.91 -11.82 -36.67
C PHE A 116 -13.75 -10.87 -37.01
N LEU A 117 -12.53 -11.21 -36.62
CA LEU A 117 -11.35 -10.40 -36.96
C LEU A 117 -11.14 -10.28 -38.48
N GLN A 118 -11.31 -11.39 -39.22
CA GLN A 118 -11.23 -11.40 -40.70
C GLN A 118 -12.30 -10.52 -41.36
N ARG A 119 -13.47 -10.37 -40.72
CA ARG A 119 -14.55 -9.48 -41.18
C ARG A 119 -14.32 -8.01 -40.80
N GLY A 120 -13.28 -7.71 -40.03
CA GLY A 120 -12.93 -6.34 -39.64
C GLY A 120 -13.52 -5.90 -38.30
N ALA A 121 -13.92 -6.83 -37.43
CA ALA A 121 -14.28 -6.47 -36.06
C ALA A 121 -13.13 -5.72 -35.37
N ASP A 122 -13.48 -4.72 -34.56
CA ASP A 122 -12.50 -3.86 -33.88
C ASP A 122 -12.05 -4.50 -32.55
N PRO A 123 -10.77 -4.92 -32.41
CA PRO A 123 -10.24 -5.48 -31.18
C PRO A 123 -9.79 -4.42 -30.16
N ILE A 124 -10.02 -3.13 -30.41
CA ILE A 124 -9.48 -2.02 -29.61
C ILE A 124 -10.57 -1.30 -28.81
N ALA A 125 -11.70 -0.95 -29.44
CA ALA A 125 -12.77 -0.19 -28.79
C ALA A 125 -13.23 -0.86 -27.47
N ASP A 126 -13.18 -0.09 -26.38
CA ASP A 126 -13.56 -0.52 -25.02
C ASP A 126 -12.69 -1.65 -24.43
N TYR A 127 -11.42 -1.74 -24.87
CA TYR A 127 -10.39 -2.61 -24.29
C TYR A 127 -10.81 -4.09 -24.12
N PRO A 128 -11.33 -4.74 -25.17
CA PRO A 128 -12.03 -6.01 -25.04
C PRO A 128 -11.11 -7.13 -24.55
N PHE A 129 -9.81 -7.14 -24.91
CA PHE A 129 -8.87 -8.13 -24.38
C PHE A 129 -8.57 -7.91 -22.90
N ALA A 130 -8.39 -6.66 -22.45
CA ALA A 130 -8.16 -6.37 -21.04
C ALA A 130 -9.33 -6.88 -20.18
N ARG A 131 -10.57 -6.57 -20.61
CA ARG A 131 -11.81 -7.05 -19.97
C ARG A 131 -11.95 -8.56 -20.05
N ALA A 132 -11.66 -9.16 -21.21
CA ALA A 132 -11.74 -10.60 -21.40
C ALA A 132 -10.72 -11.37 -20.56
N PHE A 133 -9.51 -10.84 -20.31
CA PHE A 133 -8.54 -11.48 -19.41
C PHE A 133 -9.09 -11.57 -17.99
N HIS A 134 -9.80 -10.54 -17.53
CA HIS A 134 -10.43 -10.49 -16.21
C HIS A 134 -11.60 -11.47 -16.09
N GLN A 135 -12.41 -11.61 -17.15
CA GLN A 135 -13.67 -12.35 -17.11
C GLN A 135 -13.58 -13.82 -17.55
N LEU A 136 -12.54 -14.24 -18.29
CA LEU A 136 -12.45 -15.57 -18.90
C LEU A 136 -11.32 -16.45 -18.36
N ARG A 137 -11.36 -17.73 -18.75
CA ARG A 137 -10.31 -18.70 -18.42
C ARG A 137 -9.04 -18.44 -19.24
N VAL A 138 -7.89 -18.62 -18.61
CA VAL A 138 -6.53 -18.39 -19.16
C VAL A 138 -6.30 -18.84 -20.62
N LYS A 139 -6.69 -20.08 -20.98
CA LYS A 139 -6.29 -20.67 -22.27
C LYS A 139 -7.03 -20.06 -23.47
N THR A 140 -8.26 -19.60 -23.29
CA THR A 140 -9.12 -19.18 -24.40
C THR A 140 -8.78 -17.77 -24.87
N THR A 141 -8.54 -16.84 -23.94
CA THR A 141 -8.31 -15.43 -24.28
C THR A 141 -6.87 -15.14 -24.73
N LEU A 142 -5.88 -15.78 -24.10
CA LEU A 142 -4.47 -15.49 -24.40
C LEU A 142 -4.08 -15.95 -25.82
N GLY A 143 -4.64 -17.07 -26.27
CA GLY A 143 -4.43 -17.55 -27.64
C GLY A 143 -4.95 -16.54 -28.67
N SER A 144 -6.21 -16.10 -28.51
CA SER A 144 -6.83 -15.11 -29.39
C SER A 144 -6.10 -13.77 -29.39
N TYR A 145 -5.62 -13.32 -28.23
CA TYR A 145 -4.79 -12.11 -28.13
C TYR A 145 -3.50 -12.22 -28.93
N LEU A 146 -2.77 -13.32 -28.76
CA LEU A 146 -1.51 -13.55 -29.47
C LEU A 146 -1.71 -13.70 -30.98
N ASP A 147 -2.78 -14.37 -31.39
CA ASP A 147 -3.14 -14.48 -32.81
C ASP A 147 -3.44 -13.09 -33.39
N CYS A 148 -4.27 -12.30 -32.71
CA CYS A 148 -4.62 -10.94 -33.13
C CYS A 148 -3.39 -10.04 -33.27
N ARG A 149 -2.46 -10.08 -32.30
CA ARG A 149 -1.22 -9.31 -32.35
C ARG A 149 -0.31 -9.73 -33.50
N ARG A 150 -0.31 -11.01 -33.88
CA ARG A 150 0.47 -11.51 -35.03
C ARG A 150 -0.17 -11.13 -36.37
N SER A 151 -1.50 -11.20 -36.47
CA SER A 151 -2.23 -10.91 -37.71
C SER A 151 -2.39 -9.41 -37.97
N ARG A 152 -2.31 -8.58 -36.93
CA ARG A 152 -2.56 -7.13 -36.99
C ARG A 152 -1.43 -6.31 -36.35
N PRO A 153 -0.22 -6.32 -36.95
CA PRO A 153 0.93 -5.58 -36.42
C PRO A 153 0.68 -4.06 -36.37
N GLU A 154 -0.23 -3.53 -37.19
CA GLU A 154 -0.64 -2.12 -37.18
C GLU A 154 -1.34 -1.70 -35.89
N LEU A 155 -1.88 -2.65 -35.11
CA LEU A 155 -2.55 -2.41 -33.82
C LEU A 155 -1.68 -2.79 -32.61
N ALA A 156 -0.39 -3.05 -32.82
CA ALA A 156 0.47 -3.62 -31.79
C ALA A 156 0.53 -2.75 -30.51
N GLU A 157 0.56 -1.41 -30.65
CA GLU A 157 0.62 -0.49 -29.52
C GLU A 157 -0.67 -0.51 -28.69
N GLN A 158 -1.84 -0.44 -29.34
CA GLN A 158 -3.14 -0.47 -28.66
C GLN A 158 -3.42 -1.83 -28.01
N LEU A 159 -2.98 -2.92 -28.65
CA LEU A 159 -3.04 -4.27 -28.05
C LEU A 159 -2.06 -4.42 -26.88
N GLN A 160 -0.90 -3.77 -26.94
CA GLN A 160 0.05 -3.73 -25.83
C GLN A 160 -0.54 -2.96 -24.63
N GLN A 161 -1.18 -1.82 -24.89
CA GLN A 161 -1.86 -1.01 -23.86
C GLN A 161 -2.88 -1.85 -23.08
N GLN A 162 -3.68 -2.68 -23.75
CA GLN A 162 -4.63 -3.59 -23.11
C GLN A 162 -3.95 -4.65 -22.23
N ALA A 163 -2.83 -5.23 -22.69
CA ALA A 163 -2.06 -6.19 -21.90
C ALA A 163 -1.41 -5.55 -20.68
N ASP A 164 -0.88 -4.33 -20.81
CA ASP A 164 -0.29 -3.57 -19.72
C ASP A 164 -1.34 -3.14 -18.69
N MET A 165 -2.53 -2.74 -19.15
CA MET A 165 -3.68 -2.40 -18.30
C MET A 165 -4.14 -3.59 -17.48
N ALA A 166 -4.31 -4.75 -18.13
CA ALA A 166 -4.62 -5.99 -17.42
C ALA A 166 -3.50 -6.41 -16.47
N LEU A 167 -2.24 -6.19 -16.83
CA LEU A 167 -1.09 -6.50 -15.96
C LEU A 167 -1.14 -5.66 -14.68
N ARG A 168 -1.43 -4.35 -14.78
CA ARG A 168 -1.66 -3.47 -13.61
C ARG A 168 -2.80 -3.99 -12.74
N GLN A 169 -3.96 -4.27 -13.33
CA GLN A 169 -5.13 -4.82 -12.62
C GLN A 169 -4.78 -6.09 -11.84
N PHE A 170 -4.13 -7.07 -12.47
CA PHE A 170 -3.78 -8.32 -11.81
C PHE A 170 -2.67 -8.19 -10.77
N CYS A 171 -1.81 -7.16 -10.87
CA CYS A 171 -0.87 -6.83 -9.79
C CYS A 171 -1.62 -6.28 -8.58
N GLN A 172 -2.58 -5.38 -8.78
CA GLN A 172 -3.43 -4.80 -7.75
C GLN A 172 -4.24 -5.88 -7.01
N GLU A 173 -4.77 -6.87 -7.75
CA GLU A 173 -5.52 -8.01 -7.20
C GLU A 173 -4.65 -9.09 -6.55
N GLY A 174 -3.32 -9.03 -6.71
CA GLY A 174 -2.42 -10.06 -6.20
C GLY A 174 -2.46 -11.38 -6.99
N ASN A 175 -2.89 -11.37 -8.25
CA ASN A 175 -3.06 -12.56 -9.07
C ASN A 175 -1.76 -12.98 -9.78
N LEU A 176 -0.86 -13.64 -9.04
CA LEU A 176 0.45 -14.07 -9.54
C LEU A 176 0.38 -14.91 -10.83
N LYS A 177 -0.67 -15.72 -11.00
CA LYS A 177 -0.85 -16.57 -12.18
C LYS A 177 -1.02 -15.72 -13.44
N TRP A 178 -1.95 -14.77 -13.42
CA TRP A 178 -2.19 -13.89 -14.55
C TRP A 178 -1.06 -12.90 -14.78
N VAL A 179 -0.45 -12.36 -13.73
CA VAL A 179 0.77 -11.57 -13.85
C VAL A 179 1.85 -12.34 -14.60
N SER A 180 2.08 -13.61 -14.22
CA SER A 180 3.07 -14.45 -14.89
C SER A 180 2.77 -14.70 -16.37
N LEU A 181 1.49 -14.89 -16.70
CA LEU A 181 1.03 -15.14 -18.07
C LEU A 181 1.11 -13.89 -18.94
N LEU A 182 0.73 -12.72 -18.42
CA LEU A 182 0.83 -11.46 -19.13
C LEU A 182 2.28 -11.03 -19.32
N MET A 183 3.14 -11.21 -18.31
CA MET A 183 4.58 -11.04 -18.47
C MET A 183 5.15 -11.96 -19.56
N TRP A 184 4.70 -13.22 -19.62
CA TRP A 184 5.09 -14.14 -20.70
C TRP A 184 4.56 -13.70 -22.07
N ALA A 185 3.35 -13.12 -22.11
CA ALA A 185 2.76 -12.58 -23.33
C ALA A 185 3.38 -11.24 -23.77
N GLY A 186 4.28 -10.65 -22.98
CA GLY A 186 4.98 -9.40 -23.30
C GLY A 186 4.41 -8.15 -22.63
N GLY A 187 3.55 -8.28 -21.62
CA GLY A 187 3.11 -7.16 -20.78
C GLY A 187 4.31 -6.42 -20.17
N ASN A 188 4.31 -5.10 -20.26
CA ASN A 188 5.38 -4.25 -19.80
C ASN A 188 5.08 -3.73 -18.38
N PRO A 189 5.85 -4.16 -17.35
CA PRO A 189 5.57 -3.78 -15.98
C PRO A 189 5.88 -2.31 -15.66
N ARG A 190 6.60 -1.61 -16.56
CA ARG A 190 7.01 -0.20 -16.44
C ARG A 190 6.09 0.76 -17.20
N SER A 191 5.13 0.22 -17.96
CA SER A 191 4.14 1.00 -18.69
C SER A 191 3.25 1.76 -17.71
N ARG A 192 3.17 3.09 -17.85
CA ARG A 192 2.26 3.93 -17.07
C ARG A 192 0.88 4.01 -17.72
N GLY A 193 -0.16 3.92 -16.92
CA GLY A 193 -1.54 4.11 -17.33
C GLY A 193 -2.51 3.66 -16.24
N PRO A 194 -3.83 3.74 -16.46
CA PRO A 194 -4.81 3.27 -15.49
C PRO A 194 -4.81 1.74 -15.40
N ALA A 195 -5.29 1.23 -14.25
CA ALA A 195 -5.79 -0.14 -14.13
C ALA A 195 -7.16 -0.28 -14.83
N LEU A 196 -7.65 -1.51 -14.97
CA LEU A 196 -8.89 -1.76 -15.71
C LEU A 196 -10.11 -1.14 -15.02
N ASP A 197 -10.15 -1.20 -13.69
CA ASP A 197 -11.26 -0.62 -12.92
C ASP A 197 -11.26 0.93 -12.93
N ASP A 198 -10.14 1.55 -13.32
CA ASP A 198 -9.95 3.01 -13.36
C ASP A 198 -10.02 3.58 -14.79
N VAL A 199 -10.52 2.82 -15.76
CA VAL A 199 -10.60 3.25 -17.18
C VAL A 199 -11.42 4.55 -17.36
N GLY A 200 -12.38 4.82 -16.48
CA GLY A 200 -13.13 6.08 -16.47
C GLY A 200 -12.28 7.32 -16.17
N HIS A 201 -11.05 7.13 -15.68
CA HIS A 201 -10.09 8.16 -15.34
C HIS A 201 -8.85 8.14 -16.26
N ILE A 202 -8.99 7.63 -17.50
CA ILE A 202 -7.85 7.47 -18.42
C ILE A 202 -7.13 8.78 -18.76
N ASP A 203 -7.82 9.91 -18.78
CA ASP A 203 -7.23 11.22 -19.06
C ASP A 203 -6.61 11.88 -17.82
N ASP A 204 -6.78 11.28 -16.64
CA ASP A 204 -6.27 11.79 -15.38
C ASP A 204 -4.96 11.08 -15.01
N ALA A 205 -3.85 11.79 -15.19
CA ALA A 205 -2.52 11.30 -14.89
C ALA A 205 -2.31 10.93 -13.41
N GLU A 206 -3.17 11.40 -12.49
CA GLU A 206 -3.11 11.01 -11.07
C GLU A 206 -3.45 9.53 -10.86
N TRP A 207 -4.27 8.95 -11.74
CA TRP A 207 -4.64 7.53 -11.72
C TRP A 207 -3.67 6.65 -12.52
N HIS A 208 -2.65 7.25 -13.14
CA HIS A 208 -1.67 6.50 -13.92
C HIS A 208 -0.59 5.92 -13.02
N THR A 209 -0.52 4.60 -13.03
CA THR A 209 0.35 3.77 -12.20
C THR A 209 1.16 2.83 -13.10
N THR A 210 2.17 2.15 -12.55
CA THR A 210 2.85 1.04 -13.22
C THR A 210 2.46 -0.29 -12.57
N ALA A 211 2.73 -1.42 -13.23
CA ALA A 211 2.47 -2.72 -12.61
C ALA A 211 3.36 -2.94 -11.36
N LEU A 212 4.55 -2.33 -11.37
CA LEU A 212 5.46 -2.30 -10.23
C LEU A 212 4.85 -1.55 -9.03
N ASP A 213 4.24 -0.39 -9.28
CA ASP A 213 3.56 0.39 -8.25
C ASP A 213 2.36 -0.37 -7.66
N GLU A 214 1.54 -0.99 -8.53
CA GLU A 214 0.40 -1.82 -8.09
C GLU A 214 0.84 -3.03 -7.26
N ALA A 215 1.92 -3.71 -7.67
CA ALA A 215 2.47 -4.81 -6.90
C ALA A 215 3.01 -4.36 -5.53
N CYS A 216 3.59 -3.16 -5.46
CA CYS A 216 4.02 -2.55 -4.19
C CYS A 216 2.82 -2.24 -3.29
N ALA A 217 1.76 -1.66 -3.85
CA ALA A 217 0.53 -1.32 -3.13
C ALA A 217 -0.26 -2.56 -2.67
N ALA A 218 -0.22 -3.66 -3.45
CA ALA A 218 -0.83 -4.94 -3.10
C ALA A 218 -0.02 -5.72 -2.05
N GLY A 219 1.31 -5.52 -2.01
CA GLY A 219 2.18 -6.11 -0.99
C GLY A 219 2.68 -7.53 -1.30
N SER A 220 2.65 -7.97 -2.57
CA SER A 220 3.09 -9.32 -2.95
C SER A 220 4.55 -9.33 -3.41
N VAL A 221 5.43 -9.93 -2.60
CA VAL A 221 6.85 -10.10 -2.93
C VAL A 221 7.05 -11.06 -4.11
N GLU A 222 6.20 -12.07 -4.25
CA GLU A 222 6.23 -13.03 -5.35
C GLU A 222 5.95 -12.35 -6.68
N ILE A 223 4.97 -11.45 -6.72
CA ILE A 223 4.69 -10.61 -7.89
C ILE A 223 5.88 -9.69 -8.15
N MET A 224 6.40 -9.00 -7.14
CA MET A 224 7.58 -8.16 -7.29
C MET A 224 8.77 -8.91 -7.92
N LYS A 225 9.07 -10.12 -7.44
CA LYS A 225 10.09 -11.00 -8.02
C LYS A 225 9.78 -11.38 -9.47
N ARG A 226 8.50 -11.60 -9.81
CA ARG A 226 8.07 -11.89 -11.18
C ARG A 226 8.25 -10.71 -12.13
N LEU A 227 7.96 -9.49 -11.66
CA LEU A 227 8.07 -8.25 -12.45
C LEU A 227 9.52 -7.78 -12.64
N LYS A 228 10.46 -8.27 -11.80
CA LYS A 228 11.90 -7.98 -11.88
C LYS A 228 12.21 -6.48 -11.89
N PRO A 229 11.85 -5.74 -10.81
CA PRO A 229 12.37 -4.39 -10.62
C PRO A 229 13.89 -4.42 -10.54
N ASN A 230 14.52 -3.32 -10.92
CA ASN A 230 15.97 -3.15 -10.94
C ASN A 230 16.36 -1.75 -10.42
N PRO A 231 17.65 -1.50 -10.15
CA PRO A 231 18.11 -0.23 -9.57
C PRO A 231 17.89 1.03 -10.43
N THR A 232 17.56 0.90 -11.71
CA THR A 232 17.23 2.04 -12.59
C THR A 232 15.75 2.41 -12.56
N ASP A 233 14.90 1.57 -11.97
CA ASP A 233 13.50 1.90 -11.70
C ASP A 233 13.40 2.93 -10.55
N ASP A 234 12.26 3.60 -10.44
CA ASP A 234 12.00 4.55 -9.35
C ASP A 234 11.71 3.82 -8.02
N LEU A 235 12.77 3.28 -7.43
CA LEU A 235 12.71 2.55 -6.17
C LEU A 235 12.22 3.43 -5.00
N ALA A 236 12.36 4.76 -5.10
CA ALA A 236 11.91 5.68 -4.06
C ALA A 236 10.37 5.77 -4.04
N SER A 237 9.74 5.98 -5.20
CA SER A 237 8.27 5.95 -5.33
C SER A 237 7.70 4.60 -4.91
N MET A 238 8.32 3.50 -5.37
CA MET A 238 7.91 2.14 -5.03
C MET A 238 8.00 1.86 -3.52
N LEU A 239 9.06 2.32 -2.86
CA LEU A 239 9.23 2.21 -1.41
C LEU A 239 8.12 2.99 -0.68
N GLU A 240 7.75 4.17 -1.17
CA GLU A 240 6.66 4.96 -0.61
C GLU A 240 5.29 4.29 -0.80
N ARG A 241 5.02 3.69 -1.98
CA ARG A 241 3.78 2.91 -2.23
C ARG A 241 3.66 1.71 -1.31
N ALA A 242 4.72 0.92 -1.14
CA ALA A 242 4.72 -0.20 -0.21
C ALA A 242 4.55 0.28 1.25
N ALA A 243 5.15 1.42 1.61
CA ALA A 243 5.09 2.00 2.95
C ALA A 243 3.71 2.54 3.32
N PHE A 244 2.95 3.05 2.33
CA PHE A 244 1.59 3.56 2.53
C PHE A 244 0.72 2.52 3.25
N SER A 245 0.72 1.28 2.77
CA SER A 245 -0.01 0.14 3.35
C SER A 245 0.83 -0.71 4.33
N ALA A 246 2.00 -0.21 4.74
CA ALA A 246 2.96 -0.86 5.64
C ALA A 246 3.36 -2.30 5.24
N HIS A 247 3.54 -2.59 3.94
CA HIS A 247 3.91 -3.91 3.43
C HIS A 247 5.38 -4.24 3.69
N ARG A 248 5.67 -4.66 4.93
CA ARG A 248 7.02 -4.94 5.45
C ARG A 248 7.90 -5.75 4.50
N ASP A 249 7.39 -6.84 3.93
CA ASP A 249 8.23 -7.76 3.17
C ASP A 249 8.59 -7.19 1.78
N VAL A 250 7.69 -6.38 1.18
CA VAL A 250 8.02 -5.61 -0.02
C VAL A 250 9.00 -4.49 0.30
N LEU A 251 8.84 -3.80 1.43
CA LEU A 251 9.84 -2.81 1.89
C LEU A 251 11.22 -3.44 2.04
N ALA A 252 11.31 -4.61 2.68
CA ALA A 252 12.56 -5.33 2.84
C ALA A 252 13.19 -5.67 1.49
N TYR A 253 12.38 -6.20 0.57
CA TYR A 253 12.81 -6.55 -0.78
C TYR A 253 13.34 -5.33 -1.56
N LEU A 254 12.67 -4.19 -1.49
CA LEU A 254 13.09 -2.96 -2.16
C LEU A 254 14.38 -2.38 -1.57
N LEU A 255 14.52 -2.40 -0.24
CA LEU A 255 15.73 -1.96 0.44
C LEU A 255 16.91 -2.88 0.11
N ASP A 256 16.68 -4.19 0.00
CA ASP A 256 17.70 -5.16 -0.45
C ASP A 256 18.11 -4.93 -1.92
N LEU A 257 17.19 -4.42 -2.75
CA LEU A 257 17.46 -4.03 -4.13
C LEU A 257 18.23 -2.70 -4.25
N GLY A 258 18.39 -1.96 -3.16
CA GLY A 258 19.12 -0.69 -3.11
C GLY A 258 18.25 0.56 -3.05
N ALA A 259 16.95 0.45 -2.72
CA ALA A 259 16.11 1.61 -2.48
C ALA A 259 16.69 2.49 -1.34
N ASN A 260 16.80 3.79 -1.56
CA ASN A 260 17.23 4.72 -0.52
C ASN A 260 16.09 4.94 0.50
N PRO A 261 16.26 4.57 1.78
CA PRO A 261 15.23 4.79 2.81
C PRO A 261 15.02 6.28 3.13
N ASN A 262 15.98 7.14 2.78
CA ASN A 262 16.05 8.57 3.09
C ASN A 262 15.99 9.42 1.82
N GLY A 263 14.91 9.23 1.05
CA GLY A 263 14.74 9.89 -0.25
C GLY A 263 14.37 11.37 -0.22
N ARG A 264 14.05 11.95 0.96
CA ARG A 264 13.67 13.38 1.05
C ARG A 264 14.90 14.28 0.93
N PRO A 265 14.75 15.53 0.43
CA PRO A 265 15.87 16.48 0.30
C PRO A 265 16.58 16.82 1.62
N ASP A 266 15.89 16.78 2.75
CA ASP A 266 16.44 16.99 4.10
C ASP A 266 17.13 15.74 4.69
N GLY A 267 17.16 14.65 3.93
CA GLY A 267 17.61 13.33 4.37
C GLY A 267 16.58 12.57 5.20
N GLY A 268 15.34 13.05 5.32
CA GLY A 268 14.25 12.34 5.99
C GLY A 268 13.71 11.15 5.20
N SER A 269 12.98 10.28 5.88
CA SER A 269 12.33 9.11 5.28
C SER A 269 10.82 9.32 5.07
N SER A 270 10.38 9.47 3.82
CA SER A 270 8.95 9.49 3.46
C SER A 270 8.26 8.16 3.78
N ALA A 271 8.97 7.05 3.56
CA ALA A 271 8.47 5.71 3.85
C ALA A 271 8.18 5.52 5.35
N LEU A 272 9.09 6.00 6.22
CA LEU A 272 8.88 5.95 7.66
C LEU A 272 7.65 6.76 8.09
N GLU A 273 7.48 7.96 7.55
CA GLU A 273 6.32 8.79 7.83
C GLU A 273 5.01 8.19 7.29
N ALA A 274 5.04 7.53 6.13
CA ALA A 274 3.90 6.79 5.61
C ALA A 274 3.49 5.64 6.54
N CYS A 275 4.46 4.86 7.04
CA CYS A 275 4.18 3.78 8.00
C CYS A 275 3.68 4.31 9.36
N ILE A 276 4.16 5.47 9.83
CA ILE A 276 3.60 6.12 11.04
C ILE A 276 2.14 6.53 10.80
N ARG A 277 1.83 7.12 9.63
CA ARG A 277 0.45 7.47 9.25
C ARG A 277 -0.46 6.25 9.21
N HIS A 278 0.05 5.10 8.75
CA HIS A 278 -0.69 3.82 8.72
C HIS A 278 -1.19 3.35 10.11
N LEU A 279 -0.58 3.80 11.21
CA LEU A 279 -1.02 3.45 12.56
C LEU A 279 -2.36 4.12 12.96
N GLY A 280 -2.77 5.20 12.28
CA GLY A 280 -4.01 5.94 12.55
C GLY A 280 -4.86 6.10 11.29
N TRP A 281 -5.13 4.99 10.61
CA TRP A 281 -5.86 4.91 9.34
C TRP A 281 -7.38 4.90 9.49
N GLU A 282 -7.93 5.08 10.68
CA GLU A 282 -9.37 5.08 10.92
C GLU A 282 -10.12 6.09 10.05
N ASP A 283 -9.59 7.30 9.85
CA ASP A 283 -10.27 8.31 9.03
C ASP A 283 -10.28 7.92 7.55
N PHE A 284 -9.20 7.30 7.07
CA PHE A 284 -9.12 6.79 5.70
C PHE A 284 -10.07 5.60 5.50
N ASP A 285 -10.02 4.62 6.41
CA ASP A 285 -10.87 3.43 6.38
C ASP A 285 -12.35 3.80 6.49
N ARG A 286 -12.70 4.80 7.32
CA ARG A 286 -14.07 5.31 7.46
C ARG A 286 -14.62 5.85 6.14
N VAL A 287 -13.82 6.65 5.43
CA VAL A 287 -14.23 7.18 4.12
C VAL A 287 -14.29 6.07 3.08
N ARG A 288 -13.24 5.26 2.98
CA ARG A 288 -13.12 4.23 1.93
C ARG A 288 -14.15 3.11 2.07
N TYR A 289 -14.38 2.62 3.28
CA TYR A 289 -15.24 1.47 3.55
C TYR A 289 -16.57 1.87 4.20
N HIS A 290 -16.87 3.17 4.27
CA HIS A 290 -18.11 3.70 4.84
C HIS A 290 -18.36 3.23 6.29
N TYR A 291 -17.29 3.06 7.08
CA TYR A 291 -17.42 2.67 8.49
C TYR A 291 -17.96 3.83 9.35
N GLY A 292 -18.67 3.46 10.42
CA GLY A 292 -19.23 4.42 11.38
C GLY A 292 -18.16 5.24 12.12
N ALA A 293 -18.60 6.34 12.74
CA ALA A 293 -17.73 7.29 13.45
C ALA A 293 -16.87 6.67 14.58
N ASN A 294 -17.28 5.52 15.10
CA ASN A 294 -16.59 4.81 16.18
C ASN A 294 -15.53 3.79 15.68
N TYR A 295 -15.32 3.68 14.37
CA TYR A 295 -14.28 2.79 13.84
C TYR A 295 -12.90 3.26 14.28
N GLN A 296 -12.09 2.31 14.76
CA GLN A 296 -10.70 2.52 15.16
C GLN A 296 -9.82 1.60 14.33
N THR A 297 -8.58 2.02 14.08
CA THR A 297 -7.59 1.19 13.39
C THR A 297 -7.41 -0.15 14.12
N PRO A 298 -7.67 -1.30 13.47
CA PRO A 298 -7.57 -2.60 14.11
C PRO A 298 -6.16 -2.93 14.59
N ALA A 299 -6.05 -3.72 15.67
CA ALA A 299 -4.76 -4.09 16.28
C ALA A 299 -3.78 -4.74 15.28
N TYR A 300 -4.27 -5.53 14.31
CA TYR A 300 -3.41 -6.14 13.29
C TYR A 300 -2.77 -5.10 12.35
N LYS A 301 -3.47 -4.00 12.01
CA LYS A 301 -2.91 -2.90 11.20
C LYS A 301 -1.86 -2.11 11.98
N VAL A 302 -2.11 -1.88 13.27
CA VAL A 302 -1.13 -1.26 14.19
C VAL A 302 0.12 -2.13 14.30
N SER A 303 -0.04 -3.44 14.48
CA SER A 303 1.08 -4.39 14.52
C SER A 303 1.87 -4.39 13.20
N LYS A 304 1.18 -4.45 12.06
CA LYS A 304 1.80 -4.37 10.73
C LYS A 304 2.62 -3.09 10.55
N GLY A 305 2.05 -1.93 10.91
CA GLY A 305 2.74 -0.64 10.85
C GLY A 305 3.98 -0.59 11.75
N ARG A 306 3.90 -1.12 12.98
CA ARG A 306 5.04 -1.21 13.91
C ARG A 306 6.18 -2.02 13.35
N GLU A 307 5.90 -3.18 12.75
CA GLU A 307 6.95 -4.03 12.18
C GLU A 307 7.61 -3.41 10.93
N ALA A 308 6.84 -2.68 10.12
CA ALA A 308 7.39 -1.90 9.00
C ALA A 308 8.28 -0.73 9.49
N ILE A 309 7.86 0.00 10.53
CA ILE A 309 8.66 1.06 11.18
C ILE A 309 9.98 0.50 11.72
N LYS A 310 9.93 -0.63 12.44
CA LYS A 310 11.14 -1.30 12.97
C LYS A 310 12.11 -1.65 11.85
N LEU A 311 11.61 -2.23 10.77
CA LEU A 311 12.43 -2.57 9.60
C LEU A 311 13.11 -1.33 9.01
N LEU A 312 12.34 -0.27 8.73
CA LEU A 312 12.88 0.95 8.13
C LEU A 312 13.98 1.57 9.01
N LEU A 313 13.76 1.68 10.31
CA LEU A 313 14.75 2.20 11.26
C LEU A 313 16.01 1.30 11.31
N GLN A 314 15.85 -0.03 11.33
CA GLN A 314 16.98 -0.97 11.25
C GLN A 314 17.78 -0.81 9.95
N ARG A 315 17.14 -0.39 8.86
CA ARG A 315 17.77 -0.09 7.58
C ARG A 315 18.25 1.36 7.44
N GLY A 316 18.27 2.11 8.56
CA GLY A 316 18.85 3.46 8.60
C GLY A 316 17.90 4.58 8.18
N ALA A 317 16.58 4.34 8.13
CA ALA A 317 15.61 5.39 7.90
C ALA A 317 15.69 6.46 9.00
N MET A 318 15.77 7.73 8.59
CA MET A 318 15.86 8.88 9.47
C MET A 318 14.50 9.55 9.63
N TRP A 319 14.12 9.80 10.88
CA TRP A 319 12.89 10.52 11.19
C TRP A 319 13.18 12.01 11.38
N LYS A 320 12.82 12.80 10.36
CA LYS A 320 12.96 14.27 10.35
C LYS A 320 11.59 14.90 10.09
N PRO A 321 10.69 14.90 11.10
CA PRO A 321 9.33 15.35 10.90
C PRO A 321 9.25 16.87 10.82
N GLU A 322 8.48 17.36 9.84
CA GLU A 322 8.06 18.76 9.80
C GLU A 322 7.01 19.04 10.91
N PRO A 323 6.76 20.31 11.28
CA PRO A 323 5.80 20.67 12.33
C PRO A 323 4.38 20.10 12.10
N SER A 324 3.92 20.05 10.84
CA SER A 324 2.64 19.46 10.43
C SER A 324 2.62 17.94 10.69
N THR A 325 3.69 17.24 10.32
CA THR A 325 3.88 15.81 10.55
C THR A 325 3.94 15.48 12.05
N LEU A 326 4.61 16.29 12.87
CA LEU A 326 4.63 16.13 14.33
C LEU A 326 3.21 16.20 14.92
N ASN A 327 2.41 17.17 14.50
CA ASN A 327 1.04 17.32 14.98
C ASN A 327 0.18 16.12 14.61
N ARG A 328 0.27 15.65 13.36
CA ARG A 328 -0.44 14.45 12.90
C ARG A 328 0.02 13.20 13.65
N THR A 329 1.33 13.06 13.88
CA THR A 329 1.90 11.95 14.66
C THR A 329 1.35 11.94 16.09
N ARG A 330 1.26 13.09 16.77
CA ARG A 330 0.63 13.16 18.10
C ARG A 330 -0.82 12.69 18.07
N GLN A 331 -1.60 13.12 17.07
CA GLN A 331 -3.00 12.71 16.92
C GLN A 331 -3.15 11.20 16.79
N ILE A 332 -2.26 10.57 16.02
CA ILE A 332 -2.22 9.11 15.87
C ILE A 332 -1.87 8.47 17.22
N LEU A 333 -0.80 8.93 17.88
CA LEU A 333 -0.34 8.36 19.15
C LEU A 333 -1.40 8.46 20.25
N TYR A 334 -2.22 9.51 20.30
CA TYR A 334 -3.33 9.63 21.28
C TYR A 334 -4.38 8.52 21.17
N LYS A 335 -4.50 7.88 20.00
CA LYS A 335 -5.49 6.82 19.74
C LYS A 335 -4.92 5.42 19.98
N LEU A 336 -3.61 5.30 20.22
CA LEU A 336 -2.94 4.04 20.53
C LEU A 336 -2.88 3.83 22.04
N GLU A 337 -2.66 2.58 22.47
CA GLU A 337 -2.35 2.28 23.86
C GLU A 337 -1.03 2.98 24.26
N PRO A 338 -0.94 3.57 25.47
CA PRO A 338 0.24 4.30 25.92
C PRO A 338 1.55 3.51 25.80
N GLU A 339 1.52 2.21 26.10
CA GLU A 339 2.68 1.31 26.00
C GLU A 339 3.19 1.18 24.56
N VAL A 340 2.27 1.12 23.58
CA VAL A 340 2.60 1.07 22.15
C VAL A 340 3.21 2.39 21.71
N ALA A 341 2.66 3.51 22.19
CA ALA A 341 3.18 4.83 21.87
C ALA A 341 4.58 5.06 22.47
N VAL A 342 4.85 4.59 23.69
CA VAL A 342 6.19 4.63 24.31
C VAL A 342 7.19 3.75 23.55
N GLU A 343 6.79 2.55 23.11
CA GLU A 343 7.66 1.71 22.27
C GLU A 343 8.05 2.43 20.98
N LEU A 344 7.08 3.03 20.28
CA LEU A 344 7.33 3.77 19.05
C LEU A 344 8.29 4.94 19.27
N ILE A 345 8.10 5.72 20.33
CA ILE A 345 9.04 6.79 20.72
C ILE A 345 10.42 6.20 20.97
N GLY A 346 10.51 5.09 21.70
CA GLY A 346 11.77 4.40 21.97
C GLY A 346 12.50 3.90 20.72
N LEU A 347 11.76 3.51 19.68
CA LEU A 347 12.33 3.15 18.39
C LEU A 347 12.91 4.39 17.67
N LEU A 348 12.17 5.50 17.66
CA LEU A 348 12.59 6.75 17.02
C LEU A 348 13.84 7.35 17.69
N LEU A 349 13.96 7.24 19.02
CA LEU A 349 15.11 7.74 19.80
C LEU A 349 16.46 7.09 19.50
N LYS A 350 16.48 5.94 18.81
CA LYS A 350 17.74 5.22 18.52
C LYS A 350 18.57 5.87 17.42
N HIS A 351 18.07 6.92 16.78
CA HIS A 351 18.70 7.60 15.66
C HIS A 351 18.95 9.08 15.97
N GLU A 352 20.04 9.65 15.43
CA GLU A 352 20.65 10.94 15.82
C GLU A 352 19.68 12.12 15.80
N ASP A 353 18.76 12.19 14.84
CA ASP A 353 17.74 13.24 14.73
C ASP A 353 16.41 12.94 15.45
N GLY A 354 16.22 11.68 15.89
CA GLY A 354 14.98 11.24 16.52
C GLY A 354 14.77 11.81 17.92
N GLU A 355 15.84 12.27 18.58
CA GLU A 355 15.79 12.86 19.93
C GLU A 355 15.03 14.19 19.94
N ASN A 356 15.28 15.07 18.98
CA ASN A 356 14.58 16.34 18.87
C ASN A 356 13.09 16.12 18.57
N GLY A 357 12.78 15.19 17.65
CA GLY A 357 11.40 14.83 17.33
C GLY A 357 10.66 14.25 18.53
N ALA A 358 11.27 13.34 19.29
CA ALA A 358 10.68 12.74 20.48
C ALA A 358 10.45 13.78 21.60
N ARG A 359 11.40 14.68 21.80
CA ARG A 359 11.27 15.81 22.74
C ARG A 359 10.11 16.70 22.36
N GLU A 360 10.00 17.07 21.09
CA GLU A 360 8.87 17.87 20.62
C GLU A 360 7.54 17.12 20.76
N LEU A 361 7.46 15.82 20.45
CA LEU A 361 6.24 15.02 20.66
C LEU A 361 5.75 15.11 22.11
N LEU A 362 6.65 14.89 23.07
CA LEU A 362 6.37 14.86 24.52
C LEU A 362 6.24 16.25 25.16
N ARG A 363 6.59 17.33 24.45
CA ARG A 363 6.50 18.70 24.96
C ARG A 363 5.07 19.10 25.32
N VAL A 364 4.06 18.57 24.64
CA VAL A 364 2.66 19.00 24.76
C VAL A 364 1.95 18.37 25.97
N PRO A 365 1.19 19.12 26.80
CA PRO A 365 0.55 18.61 28.01
C PRO A 365 -0.32 17.37 27.81
N LYS A 366 -1.13 17.35 26.75
CA LYS A 366 -2.01 16.22 26.42
C LYS A 366 -1.23 14.92 26.19
N MET A 367 -0.05 15.01 25.56
CA MET A 367 0.83 13.86 25.35
C MET A 367 1.40 13.35 26.67
N ARG A 368 1.80 14.25 27.58
CA ARG A 368 2.28 13.87 28.90
C ARG A 368 1.22 13.15 29.72
N GLN A 369 -0.02 13.64 29.66
CA GLN A 369 -1.15 13.01 30.32
C GLN A 369 -1.41 11.61 29.77
N HIS A 370 -1.42 11.46 28.44
CA HIS A 370 -1.60 10.17 27.78
C HIS A 370 -0.51 9.15 28.17
N MET A 371 0.74 9.60 28.36
CA MET A 371 1.88 8.75 28.70
C MET A 371 2.10 8.56 30.21
N ALA A 372 1.27 9.16 31.07
CA ALA A 372 1.51 9.21 32.51
C ALA A 372 1.60 7.81 33.16
N SER A 373 0.77 6.86 32.72
CA SER A 373 0.81 5.46 33.18
C SER A 373 2.14 4.76 32.85
N CYS A 374 2.81 5.22 31.80
CA CYS A 374 4.02 4.63 31.24
C CYS A 374 5.30 5.40 31.59
N GLU A 375 5.27 6.29 32.59
CA GLU A 375 6.44 7.07 33.02
C GLU A 375 7.65 6.17 33.29
N ARG A 376 7.47 5.03 33.95
CA ARG A 376 8.55 4.06 34.23
C ARG A 376 9.18 3.48 32.95
N GLN A 377 8.41 3.29 31.88
CA GLN A 377 8.93 2.80 30.60
C GLN A 377 9.70 3.90 29.87
N LEU A 378 9.16 5.13 29.79
CA LEU A 378 9.88 6.30 29.26
C LEU A 378 11.20 6.53 30.00
N SER A 379 11.18 6.32 31.31
CA SER A 379 12.36 6.41 32.17
C SER A 379 13.45 5.43 31.81
N ARG A 380 13.10 4.21 31.39
CA ARG A 380 14.06 3.19 30.92
C ARG A 380 14.67 3.57 29.56
N LEU A 381 13.97 4.39 28.77
CA LEU A 381 14.49 4.99 27.54
C LEU A 381 15.37 6.22 27.80
N GLY A 382 15.58 6.59 29.07
CA GLY A 382 16.40 7.74 29.47
C GLY A 382 15.70 9.10 29.35
N LEU A 383 14.38 9.11 29.15
CA LEU A 383 13.57 10.32 29.05
C LEU A 383 12.78 10.60 30.33
N THR A 384 12.45 11.87 30.52
CA THR A 384 11.41 12.33 31.44
C THR A 384 10.06 12.42 30.72
N LEU A 385 8.96 12.55 31.48
CA LEU A 385 7.61 12.71 30.92
C LEU A 385 7.47 13.90 29.96
N ASP A 386 8.24 14.96 30.15
CA ASP A 386 8.30 16.14 29.28
C ASP A 386 9.32 16.02 28.14
N GLY A 387 9.92 14.83 27.94
CA GLY A 387 10.80 14.54 26.81
C GLY A 387 12.24 15.02 26.95
N ARG A 388 12.67 15.48 28.13
CA ARG A 388 14.08 15.83 28.39
C ARG A 388 14.89 14.59 28.73
N ARG A 389 16.19 14.63 28.47
CA ARG A 389 17.11 13.58 28.95
C ARG A 389 17.19 13.64 30.47
N ARG A 390 17.12 12.48 31.10
CA ARG A 390 17.36 12.38 32.56
C ARG A 390 18.75 12.85 32.95
N SER A 391 19.76 12.62 32.11
CA SER A 391 21.12 13.14 32.31
C SER A 391 21.13 14.67 32.36
N GLU A 392 20.45 15.36 31.43
CA GLU A 392 20.33 16.83 31.42
C GLU A 392 19.68 17.37 32.70
N VAL A 393 18.58 16.74 33.15
CA VAL A 393 17.87 17.16 34.36
C VAL A 393 18.70 16.87 35.62
N GLN A 394 19.49 15.80 35.61
CA GLN A 394 20.35 15.43 36.73
C GLN A 394 21.63 16.28 36.80
N GLU A 395 22.16 16.74 35.66
CA GLU A 395 23.26 17.72 35.59
C GLU A 395 22.80 19.15 35.91
N ALA A 396 21.58 19.54 35.51
CA ALA A 396 21.01 20.86 35.82
C ALA A 396 20.63 21.02 37.31
N ARG A 397 20.43 19.91 38.03
CA ARG A 397 20.36 19.92 39.51
C ARG A 397 21.77 20.01 40.07
N THR A 398 22.30 21.22 40.25
CA THR A 398 23.38 21.45 41.21
C THR A 398 22.93 20.82 42.54
N PRO A 399 23.65 19.83 43.11
CA PRO A 399 23.21 19.22 44.34
C PRO A 399 23.25 20.29 45.43
N THR A 400 22.09 20.81 45.82
CA THR A 400 21.96 21.60 47.03
C THR A 400 22.44 20.70 48.17
N PRO A 401 23.50 21.07 48.90
CA PRO A 401 23.99 20.24 49.98
C PRO A 401 22.86 20.06 51.01
N SER A 402 22.66 18.83 51.47
CA SER A 402 21.66 18.54 52.50
C SER A 402 21.91 19.41 53.73
N SER A 403 20.85 19.85 54.41
CA SER A 403 20.95 20.61 55.66
C SER A 403 21.83 19.91 56.70
N TYR A 404 21.80 18.57 56.74
CA TYR A 404 22.66 17.74 57.57
C TYR A 404 24.15 17.89 57.23
N VAL A 405 24.49 18.03 55.95
CA VAL A 405 25.87 18.14 55.50
C VAL A 405 26.41 19.54 55.77
N LEU A 406 25.58 20.57 55.61
CA LEU A 406 25.92 21.96 55.96
C LEU A 406 26.10 22.15 57.48
N SER A 407 25.35 21.44 58.31
CA SER A 407 25.48 21.53 59.78
C SER A 407 26.63 20.70 60.34
N ARG A 408 27.01 19.61 59.67
CA ARG A 408 28.03 18.67 60.17
C ARG A 408 29.45 18.97 59.66
N TYR A 409 29.59 19.67 58.54
CA TYR A 409 30.89 19.92 57.91
C TYR A 409 31.08 21.39 57.57
N ASP A 410 32.18 21.96 58.09
CA ASP A 410 32.67 23.25 57.63
C ASP A 410 33.35 23.09 56.27
N ARG A 411 32.83 23.79 55.28
CA ARG A 411 33.26 23.72 53.89
C ARG A 411 34.70 24.22 53.68
N GLU A 412 35.09 25.30 54.35
CA GLU A 412 36.42 25.88 54.19
C GLU A 412 37.48 25.03 54.88
N LYS A 413 37.14 24.52 56.06
CA LYS A 413 37.97 23.56 56.79
C LYS A 413 38.15 22.26 56.01
N LEU A 414 37.07 21.69 55.50
CA LEU A 414 37.16 20.48 54.67
C LEU A 414 38.00 20.73 53.41
N TYR A 415 37.92 21.94 52.84
CA TYR A 415 38.74 22.34 51.69
C TYR A 415 40.23 22.44 52.01
N SER A 416 40.61 22.94 53.20
CA SER A 416 42.01 23.00 53.60
C SER A 416 42.60 21.61 53.85
N GLU A 417 41.85 20.74 54.52
CA GLU A 417 42.30 19.40 54.90
C GLU A 417 42.53 18.49 53.70
N VAL A 418 41.60 18.46 52.72
CA VAL A 418 41.75 17.62 51.52
C VAL A 418 42.88 18.07 50.59
N TRP A 419 43.40 19.29 50.76
CA TRP A 419 44.58 19.81 50.06
C TRP A 419 45.85 19.81 50.91
N ALA A 420 45.75 19.49 52.20
CA ALA A 420 46.88 19.28 53.11
C ALA A 420 47.33 17.82 53.14
N GLU A 421 46.38 16.88 53.06
CA GLU A 421 46.63 15.44 53.16
C GLU A 421 45.88 14.58 52.12
N PRO A 422 46.34 13.34 51.86
CA PRO A 422 45.59 12.37 51.05
C PRO A 422 44.16 12.18 51.56
N THR A 423 43.19 12.15 50.64
CA THR A 423 41.75 12.07 50.96
C THR A 423 41.40 10.86 51.84
N GLN A 424 42.15 9.76 51.73
CA GLN A 424 42.01 8.58 52.58
C GLN A 424 42.31 8.88 54.07
N LYS A 425 43.35 9.69 54.35
CA LYS A 425 43.70 10.09 55.72
C LYS A 425 42.66 11.04 56.31
N VAL A 426 42.26 12.04 55.52
CA VAL A 426 41.20 12.98 55.90
C VAL A 426 39.89 12.23 56.16
N ALA A 427 39.53 11.26 55.32
CA ALA A 427 38.32 10.47 55.51
C ALA A 427 38.33 9.68 56.83
N ALA A 428 39.48 9.12 57.21
CA ALA A 428 39.66 8.42 58.48
C ALA A 428 39.46 9.35 59.70
N GLN A 429 39.92 10.60 59.63
CA GLN A 429 39.72 11.60 60.70
C GLN A 429 38.22 11.93 60.91
N TYR A 430 37.42 11.87 59.84
CA TYR A 430 35.97 12.04 59.89
C TYR A 430 35.20 10.73 60.16
N GLY A 431 35.89 9.62 60.43
CA GLY A 431 35.27 8.31 60.67
C GLY A 431 34.51 7.77 59.46
N MET A 432 34.94 8.09 58.24
CA MET A 432 34.24 7.70 57.01
C MET A 432 35.18 7.12 55.94
N SER A 433 34.59 6.49 54.91
CA SER A 433 35.36 6.00 53.76
C SER A 433 35.74 7.14 52.80
N ASP A 434 36.82 6.94 52.04
CA ASP A 434 37.27 7.89 50.99
C ASP A 434 36.15 8.22 49.98
N VAL A 435 35.32 7.21 49.63
CA VAL A 435 34.16 7.39 48.75
C VAL A 435 33.07 8.25 49.40
N ALA A 436 32.83 8.09 50.71
CA ALA A 436 31.89 8.90 51.46
C ALA A 436 32.35 10.36 51.56
N LEU A 437 33.64 10.60 51.88
CA LEU A 437 34.22 11.95 51.92
C LEU A 437 34.17 12.61 50.53
N ALA A 438 34.44 11.85 49.47
CA ALA A 438 34.31 12.34 48.10
C ALA A 438 32.88 12.80 47.76
N LYS A 439 31.86 12.11 48.30
CA LYS A 439 30.46 12.48 48.12
C LYS A 439 30.13 13.77 48.87
N VAL A 440 30.64 13.94 50.09
CA VAL A 440 30.50 15.18 50.88
C VAL A 440 31.16 16.36 50.18
N CYS A 441 32.42 16.22 49.73
CA CYS A 441 33.10 17.27 48.98
C CYS A 441 32.34 17.65 47.69
N ARG A 442 31.74 16.68 46.99
CA ARG A 442 30.93 16.94 45.79
C ARG A 442 29.66 17.74 46.10
N GLN A 443 28.95 17.40 47.19
CA GLN A 443 27.75 18.13 47.62
C GLN A 443 28.07 19.56 48.07
N LEU A 444 29.23 19.76 48.72
CA LEU A 444 29.70 21.08 49.16
C LEU A 444 30.46 21.85 48.07
N ASN A 445 30.54 21.33 46.84
CA ASN A 445 31.32 21.93 45.75
C ASN A 445 32.78 22.28 46.17
N VAL A 446 33.42 21.37 46.92
CA VAL A 446 34.81 21.47 47.39
C VAL A 446 35.70 20.74 46.37
N PRO A 447 36.58 21.46 45.63
CA PRO A 447 37.46 20.82 44.66
C PRO A 447 38.50 19.98 45.40
N LYS A 448 38.72 18.74 44.94
CA LYS A 448 39.72 17.82 45.50
C LYS A 448 40.97 17.77 44.60
N PRO A 449 42.14 17.41 45.14
CA PRO A 449 43.30 17.11 44.31
C PRO A 449 43.00 15.96 43.32
N PRO A 450 43.51 16.03 42.08
CA PRO A 450 43.29 14.98 41.08
C PRO A 450 43.93 13.65 41.50
N ARG A 451 43.48 12.54 40.90
CA ARG A 451 44.09 11.22 41.14
C ARG A 451 45.59 11.27 40.85
N GLY A 452 46.38 10.70 41.76
CA GLY A 452 47.84 10.71 41.67
C GLY A 452 48.50 12.02 42.11
N TYR A 453 47.76 13.07 42.46
CA TYR A 453 48.34 14.34 42.95
C TYR A 453 49.33 14.13 44.10
N TRP A 454 48.92 13.38 45.13
CA TRP A 454 49.75 13.13 46.31
C TRP A 454 50.95 12.22 46.02
N ALA A 455 50.80 11.25 45.10
CA ALA A 455 51.90 10.40 44.65
C ALA A 455 52.95 11.21 43.86
N LYS A 456 52.50 12.08 42.95
CA LYS A 456 53.38 12.99 42.19
C LYS A 456 54.09 13.99 43.11
N LYS A 457 53.37 14.55 44.09
CA LYS A 457 53.94 15.45 45.10
C LYS A 457 55.00 14.75 45.96
N ALA A 458 54.75 13.51 46.40
CA ALA A 458 55.72 12.71 47.16
C ALA A 458 56.95 12.31 46.31
N ALA A 459 56.77 12.11 45.01
CA ALA A 459 57.84 11.82 44.05
C ALA A 459 58.59 13.06 43.55
N GLY A 460 58.37 14.26 44.13
CA GLY A 460 59.02 15.51 43.72
C GLY A 460 58.61 16.06 42.35
N GLN A 461 57.55 15.53 41.75
CA GLN A 461 57.07 15.96 40.43
C GLN A 461 56.19 17.21 40.51
N SER A 462 56.16 17.98 39.42
CA SER A 462 55.29 19.15 39.30
C SER A 462 53.81 18.76 39.38
N VAL A 463 53.05 19.44 40.24
CA VAL A 463 51.62 19.19 40.48
C VAL A 463 50.78 20.45 40.21
N PRO A 464 49.51 20.29 39.79
CA PRO A 464 48.60 21.42 39.55
C PRO A 464 48.41 22.34 40.76
N ARG A 465 48.28 23.64 40.53
CA ARG A 465 47.98 24.61 41.60
C ARG A 465 46.60 24.37 42.20
N ARG A 466 46.50 24.57 43.51
CA ARG A 466 45.24 24.50 44.28
C ARG A 466 44.22 25.52 43.73
N PRO A 467 43.02 25.10 43.29
CA PRO A 467 41.98 26.01 42.77
C PRO A 467 41.48 27.03 43.80
N LYS A 468 40.69 28.03 43.38
CA LYS A 468 39.94 28.87 44.34
C LYS A 468 38.63 28.18 44.71
N LEU A 469 38.22 28.30 45.97
CA LEU A 469 36.95 27.75 46.46
C LEU A 469 35.79 28.68 46.02
N LEU A 470 34.99 28.26 45.04
CA LEU A 470 33.86 29.05 44.51
C LEU A 470 32.67 29.05 45.50
N PRO A 471 31.75 30.03 45.51
CA PRO A 471 30.55 29.97 46.37
C PRO A 471 29.63 28.78 46.05
N ILE A 472 28.86 28.30 47.04
CA ILE A 472 27.77 27.35 46.80
C ILE A 472 26.65 28.12 46.08
N GLY A 473 26.30 27.73 44.85
CA GLY A 473 25.22 28.35 44.07
C GLY A 473 25.63 29.44 43.08
N GLY A 474 26.93 29.73 42.91
CA GLY A 474 27.41 30.66 41.87
C GLY A 474 27.44 30.00 40.49
N GLU A 475 26.71 30.57 39.53
CA GLU A 475 26.82 30.23 38.12
C GLU A 475 28.29 30.18 37.68
N LYS A 476 28.66 29.11 36.96
CA LYS A 476 29.90 29.13 36.18
C LYS A 476 29.76 30.20 35.11
N ARG A 477 30.24 31.43 35.37
CA ARG A 477 30.59 32.34 34.27
C ARG A 477 31.68 31.65 33.47
N ARG A 478 31.30 31.06 32.32
CA ARG A 478 32.24 30.57 31.32
C ARG A 478 32.98 31.79 30.73
N PRO A 479 34.26 31.65 30.37
CA PRO A 479 34.98 32.68 29.62
C PRO A 479 34.35 32.95 28.26
#